data_AF-A0A088E395-F1
#
_entry.id   AF-A0A088E395-F1
#
_cell.length_a   1.000
_cell.length_b   1.000
_cell.length_c   1.000
_cell.angle_alpha   90.00
_cell.angle_beta   90.00
_cell.angle_gamma   90.00
#
_symmetry.space_group_name_H-M   'P 1'
#
loop_
_entity.id
_entity.type
_entity.pdbx_description
1 polymer ?
#
loop_
_entity_poly.entity_id
_entity_poly.type
_entity_poly.pdbx_seq_one_letter_code
_entity_poly.pdbx_strand_id
1 'polypeptide(L)'
;MKLPEAIIEIGKEARNEANDALEGKLDVQEIVKIRLDTAEFYVEQARETLKASHVLASEMLFKAIVEGIKALADYFGIRKELRELPMYLEDILGEWIGNAWEIGKRLHYDGYIFEFLQQDDVQEYLKYVKEFVNNCKIAVLY
;
A
#
# COMPACT_ATOMS: atom_id res chain seq x y z
N MET A 1 -9.59 3.71 -23.83
CA MET A 1 -8.70 3.32 -22.73
C MET A 1 -7.88 4.53 -22.34
N LYS A 2 -8.05 5.02 -21.11
CA LYS A 2 -7.26 6.14 -20.59
C LYS A 2 -5.85 5.64 -20.27
N LEU A 3 -4.84 6.51 -20.39
CA LEU A 3 -3.42 6.18 -20.19
C LEU A 3 -3.12 5.44 -18.86
N PRO A 4 -3.77 5.77 -17.72
CA PRO A 4 -3.58 5.03 -16.47
C PRO A 4 -4.10 3.59 -16.52
N GLU A 5 -5.24 3.36 -17.18
CA GLU A 5 -5.84 2.03 -17.33
C GLU A 5 -4.91 1.11 -18.14
N ALA A 6 -4.30 1.67 -19.19
CA ALA A 6 -3.32 0.97 -20.03
C ALA A 6 -2.04 0.60 -19.25
N ILE A 7 -1.54 1.51 -18.41
CA ILE A 7 -0.34 1.29 -17.59
C ILE A 7 -0.60 0.23 -16.50
N ILE A 8 -1.78 0.24 -15.88
CA ILE A 8 -2.21 -0.73 -14.87
C ILE A 8 -2.42 -2.13 -15.47
N GLU A 9 -2.83 -2.21 -16.73
CA GLU A 9 -3.01 -3.46 -17.48
C GLU A 9 -1.69 -4.04 -17.99
N ILE A 10 -0.75 -3.19 -18.42
CA ILE A 10 0.59 -3.59 -18.87
C ILE A 10 1.51 -3.94 -17.69
N GLY A 11 1.38 -3.25 -16.54
CA GLY A 11 2.22 -3.40 -15.36
C GLY A 11 1.65 -4.28 -14.25
N LYS A 12 0.87 -5.32 -14.56
CA LYS A 12 0.21 -6.18 -13.54
C LYS A 12 1.13 -6.65 -12.41
N GLU A 13 2.42 -6.84 -12.68
CA GLU A 13 3.41 -7.30 -11.69
C GLU A 13 4.13 -6.15 -10.95
N ALA A 14 4.13 -4.92 -11.48
CA ALA A 14 4.88 -3.76 -10.96
C ALA A 14 4.06 -2.45 -10.97
N ARG A 15 2.78 -2.52 -10.55
CA ARG A 15 1.85 -1.38 -10.56
C ARG A 15 2.35 -0.18 -9.75
N ASN A 16 3.02 -0.43 -8.62
CA ASN A 16 3.61 0.62 -7.78
C ASN A 16 4.66 1.47 -8.50
N GLU A 17 5.54 0.85 -9.31
CA GLU A 17 6.57 1.58 -10.08
C GLU A 17 5.94 2.44 -11.17
N ALA A 18 4.89 1.92 -11.80
CA ALA A 18 4.07 2.66 -12.75
C ALA A 18 3.42 3.90 -12.12
N ASN A 19 2.90 3.78 -10.89
CA ASN A 19 2.32 4.92 -10.17
C ASN A 19 3.37 5.99 -9.88
N ASP A 20 4.55 5.60 -9.41
CA ASP A 20 5.65 6.52 -9.12
C ASP A 20 6.09 7.28 -10.38
N ALA A 21 6.08 6.63 -11.56
CA ALA A 21 6.37 7.29 -12.82
C ALA A 21 5.31 8.30 -13.29
N LEU A 22 4.10 8.25 -12.73
CA LEU A 22 2.98 9.15 -13.01
C LEU A 22 2.86 10.32 -12.03
N GLU A 23 3.63 10.30 -10.94
CA GLU A 23 3.64 11.39 -9.95
C GLU A 23 4.02 12.73 -10.59
N GLY A 24 3.26 13.78 -10.26
CA GLY A 24 3.43 15.13 -10.83
C GLY A 24 2.99 15.28 -12.29
N LYS A 25 2.50 14.21 -12.94
CA LYS A 25 1.97 14.23 -14.32
C LYS A 25 0.44 14.18 -14.38
N LEU A 26 -0.19 13.79 -13.29
CA LEU A 26 -1.65 13.72 -13.12
C LEU A 26 -2.08 14.75 -12.08
N ASP A 27 -3.38 15.06 -12.07
CA ASP A 27 -3.93 15.81 -10.94
C ASP A 27 -3.90 14.96 -9.65
N VAL A 28 -3.99 15.64 -8.51
CA VAL A 28 -3.89 14.99 -7.19
C VAL A 28 -4.99 13.93 -7.01
N GLN A 29 -6.20 14.18 -7.49
CA GLN A 29 -7.31 13.24 -7.31
C GLN A 29 -7.10 11.96 -8.13
N GLU A 30 -6.58 12.10 -9.35
CA GLU A 30 -6.26 10.99 -10.24
C GLU A 30 -5.15 10.12 -9.68
N ILE A 31 -4.02 10.70 -9.22
CA ILE A 31 -2.91 9.91 -8.69
C ILE A 31 -3.29 9.21 -7.37
N VAL A 32 -3.99 9.90 -6.47
CA VAL A 32 -4.46 9.33 -5.20
C VAL A 32 -5.38 8.13 -5.46
N LYS A 33 -6.31 8.27 -6.40
CA LYS A 33 -7.20 7.17 -6.79
C LYS A 33 -6.42 5.96 -7.31
N ILE A 34 -5.48 6.18 -8.23
CA ILE A 34 -4.66 5.10 -8.81
C ILE A 34 -3.86 4.36 -7.72
N ARG A 35 -3.28 5.08 -6.76
CA ARG A 35 -2.56 4.47 -5.64
C ARG A 35 -3.46 3.63 -4.75
N LEU A 36 -4.66 4.12 -4.42
CA LEU A 36 -5.63 3.36 -3.62
C LEU A 36 -6.18 2.13 -4.35
N ASP A 37 -6.46 2.24 -5.65
CA ASP A 37 -6.85 1.10 -6.49
C ASP A 37 -5.70 0.06 -6.55
N THR A 38 -4.45 0.52 -6.53
CA THR A 38 -3.26 -0.35 -6.48
C THR A 38 -3.09 -1.01 -5.11
N ALA A 39 -3.33 -0.28 -4.03
CA ALA A 39 -3.29 -0.82 -2.68
C ALA A 39 -4.33 -1.95 -2.50
N GLU A 40 -5.56 -1.75 -2.97
CA GLU A 40 -6.59 -2.78 -2.97
C GLU A 40 -6.22 -3.99 -3.82
N PHE A 41 -5.66 -3.76 -5.01
CA PHE A 41 -5.19 -4.83 -5.85
C PHE A 41 -4.20 -5.74 -5.09
N TYR A 42 -3.24 -5.15 -4.38
CA TYR A 42 -2.29 -5.94 -3.60
C TYR A 42 -2.93 -6.67 -2.41
N VAL A 43 -3.93 -6.09 -1.73
CA VAL A 43 -4.70 -6.80 -0.69
C VAL A 43 -5.42 -8.03 -1.26
N GLU A 44 -6.05 -7.90 -2.43
CA GLU A 44 -6.76 -9.00 -3.07
C GLU A 44 -5.80 -10.08 -3.57
N GLN A 45 -4.66 -9.70 -4.16
CA GLN A 45 -3.61 -10.63 -4.55
C GLN A 45 -3.00 -11.37 -3.36
N ALA A 46 -2.79 -10.68 -2.24
CA ALA A 46 -2.31 -11.31 -1.01
C ALA A 46 -3.30 -12.38 -0.52
N ARG A 47 -4.61 -12.07 -0.53
CA ARG A 47 -5.66 -13.02 -0.13
C ARG A 47 -5.66 -14.28 -1.00
N GLU A 48 -5.53 -14.13 -2.32
CA GLU A 48 -5.50 -15.24 -3.27
C GLU A 48 -4.22 -16.09 -3.12
N THR A 49 -3.09 -15.42 -2.85
CA THR A 49 -1.77 -16.04 -2.77
C THR A 49 -1.51 -16.71 -1.42
N LEU A 50 -2.16 -16.27 -0.34
CA LEU A 50 -1.86 -16.64 1.05
C LEU A 50 -1.68 -18.15 1.29
N LYS A 51 -2.59 -18.98 0.74
CA LYS A 51 -2.53 -20.44 0.91
C LYS A 51 -1.42 -21.10 0.10
N ALA A 52 -1.05 -20.50 -1.04
CA ALA A 52 0.00 -21.02 -1.91
C ALA A 52 1.38 -20.57 -1.43
N SER A 53 1.50 -19.32 -0.98
CA SER A 53 2.72 -18.75 -0.40
C SER A 53 2.38 -17.55 0.49
N HIS A 54 2.45 -17.77 1.80
CA HIS A 54 2.28 -16.71 2.79
C HIS A 54 3.48 -15.73 2.79
N VAL A 55 4.66 -16.18 2.34
CA VAL A 55 5.85 -15.36 2.11
C VAL A 55 5.57 -14.29 1.03
N LEU A 56 5.04 -14.70 -0.13
CA LEU A 56 4.67 -13.75 -1.19
C LEU A 56 3.47 -12.88 -0.81
N ALA A 57 2.49 -13.44 -0.10
CA ALA A 57 1.38 -12.67 0.42
C ALA A 57 1.85 -11.57 1.39
N SER A 58 2.89 -11.83 2.20
CA SER A 58 3.47 -10.83 3.10
C SER A 58 4.02 -9.62 2.34
N GLU A 59 4.75 -9.84 1.26
CA GLU A 59 5.27 -8.76 0.42
C GLU A 59 4.16 -7.96 -0.26
N MET A 60 3.10 -8.63 -0.72
CA MET A 60 1.93 -7.96 -1.29
C MET A 60 1.24 -7.05 -0.25
N LEU A 61 1.08 -7.52 0.98
CA LEU A 61 0.50 -6.70 2.05
C LEU A 61 1.38 -5.50 2.41
N PHE A 62 2.71 -5.64 2.40
CA PHE A 62 3.62 -4.50 2.54
C PHE A 62 3.42 -3.48 1.42
N LYS A 63 3.36 -3.92 0.15
CA LYS A 63 3.10 -3.03 -1.00
C LYS A 63 1.76 -2.31 -0.88
N ALA A 64 0.72 -2.96 -0.37
CA ALA A 64 -0.56 -2.31 -0.10
C ALA A 64 -0.44 -1.17 0.92
N ILE A 65 0.32 -1.37 2.00
CA ILE A 65 0.57 -0.33 3.00
C ILE A 65 1.34 0.84 2.38
N VAL A 66 2.39 0.56 1.61
CA VAL A 66 3.20 1.58 0.94
C VAL A 66 2.36 2.45 0.02
N GLU A 67 1.53 1.86 -0.83
CA GLU A 67 0.68 2.64 -1.74
C GLU A 67 -0.39 3.44 -0.99
N GLY A 68 -0.93 2.92 0.12
CA GLY A 68 -1.81 3.67 1.00
C GLY A 68 -1.13 4.90 1.63
N ILE A 69 0.09 4.74 2.14
CA ILE A 69 0.90 5.85 2.70
C ILE A 69 1.20 6.89 1.62
N LYS A 70 1.62 6.47 0.42
CA LYS A 70 1.88 7.38 -0.69
C LYS A 70 0.61 8.12 -1.14
N ALA A 71 -0.54 7.45 -1.17
CA ALA A 71 -1.82 8.09 -1.50
C ALA A 71 -2.15 9.21 -0.50
N LEU A 72 -1.97 8.96 0.80
CA LEU A 72 -2.17 9.97 1.82
C LEU A 72 -1.18 11.12 1.66
N ALA A 73 0.11 10.82 1.44
CA ALA A 73 1.13 11.84 1.23
C ALA A 73 0.83 12.73 0.03
N ASP A 74 0.40 12.15 -1.10
CA ASP A 74 -0.02 12.89 -2.29
C ASP A 74 -1.22 13.79 -2.00
N TYR A 75 -2.23 13.28 -1.29
CA TYR A 75 -3.42 14.04 -0.93
C TYR A 75 -3.09 15.24 -0.01
N PHE A 76 -2.24 15.04 1.00
CA PHE A 76 -1.81 16.11 1.92
C PHE A 76 -0.67 16.98 1.36
N GLY A 77 -0.18 16.71 0.16
CA GLY A 77 0.90 17.47 -0.48
C GLY A 77 2.27 17.33 0.21
N ILE A 78 2.51 16.20 0.90
CA ILE A 78 3.75 15.95 1.63
C ILE A 78 4.81 15.40 0.68
N ARG A 79 5.87 16.16 0.44
CA ARG A 79 7.02 15.76 -0.39
C ARG A 79 8.20 15.38 0.48
N LYS A 80 8.30 14.09 0.83
CA LYS A 80 9.38 13.49 1.63
C LYS A 80 9.70 12.10 1.10
N GLU A 81 10.84 11.56 1.53
CA GLU A 81 11.18 10.16 1.26
C GLU A 81 10.19 9.21 1.94
N LEU A 82 9.92 8.05 1.33
CA LEU A 82 8.93 7.08 1.83
C LEU A 82 9.12 6.71 3.31
N ARG A 83 10.37 6.62 3.76
CA ARG A 83 10.70 6.27 5.16
C ARG A 83 10.33 7.35 6.17
N GLU A 84 10.20 8.59 5.72
CA GLU A 84 9.84 9.73 6.54
C GLU A 84 8.32 9.97 6.56
N LEU A 85 7.61 9.61 5.48
CA LEU A 85 6.17 9.84 5.33
C LEU A 85 5.31 9.39 6.52
N PRO A 86 5.52 8.20 7.14
CA PRO A 86 4.72 7.77 8.27
C PRO A 86 4.70 8.77 9.41
N MET A 87 5.85 9.36 9.75
CA MET A 87 5.97 10.32 10.85
C MET A 87 5.11 11.57 10.61
N TYR A 88 5.20 12.17 9.42
CA TYR A 88 4.44 13.37 9.10
C TYR A 88 2.94 13.09 8.98
N LEU A 89 2.58 11.92 8.45
CA LEU A 89 1.18 11.52 8.32
C LEU A 89 0.56 11.14 9.66
N GLU A 90 1.33 10.55 10.58
CA GLU A 90 0.90 10.26 11.94
C GLU A 90 0.55 11.53 12.72
N ASP A 91 1.33 12.61 12.55
CA ASP A 91 1.01 13.92 13.14
C ASP A 91 -0.34 14.50 12.66
N ILE A 92 -0.80 14.11 11.47
CA ILE A 92 -2.04 14.60 10.85
C ILE A 92 -3.22 13.67 11.16
N LEU A 93 -3.00 12.35 11.05
CA LEU A 93 -4.05 11.34 11.01
C LEU A 93 -4.10 10.46 12.26
N GLY A 94 -3.04 10.48 13.07
CA GLY A 94 -2.90 9.71 14.31
C GLY A 94 -2.13 8.39 14.14
N GLU A 95 -1.94 7.72 15.29
CA GLU A 95 -1.04 6.56 15.49
C GLU A 95 -1.31 5.36 14.56
N TRP A 96 -2.49 5.25 13.96
CA TRP A 96 -2.81 4.16 13.04
C TRP A 96 -1.89 4.14 11.80
N ILE A 97 -1.31 5.29 11.44
CA ILE A 97 -0.29 5.39 10.39
C ILE A 97 1.02 4.72 10.82
N GLY A 98 1.56 5.12 11.97
CA GLY A 98 2.79 4.53 12.52
C GLY A 98 2.65 3.04 12.73
N ASN A 99 1.52 2.61 13.30
CA ASN A 99 1.21 1.18 13.50
C ASN A 99 1.19 0.41 12.16
N ALA A 100 0.58 0.97 11.11
CA ALA A 100 0.57 0.34 9.80
C ALA A 100 1.98 0.26 9.21
N TRP A 101 2.80 1.29 9.36
CA TRP A 101 4.19 1.27 8.91
C TRP A 101 5.04 0.21 9.61
N GLU A 102 4.92 0.08 10.93
CA GLU A 102 5.62 -0.95 11.70
C GLU A 102 5.19 -2.36 11.28
N ILE A 103 3.88 -2.57 11.09
CA ILE A 103 3.35 -3.83 10.55
C ILE A 103 3.89 -4.08 9.12
N GLY A 104 3.96 -3.05 8.29
CA GLY A 104 4.53 -3.15 6.94
C GLY A 104 5.98 -3.58 6.94
N LYS A 105 6.82 -3.01 7.81
CA LYS A 105 8.21 -3.44 7.97
C LYS A 105 8.30 -4.89 8.41
N ARG A 106 7.43 -5.33 9.34
CA ARG A 106 7.39 -6.72 9.79
C ARG A 106 6.98 -7.68 8.66
N LEU A 107 5.98 -7.32 7.88
CA LEU A 107 5.57 -8.08 6.69
C LEU A 107 6.71 -8.20 5.67
N HIS A 108 7.43 -7.11 5.41
CA HIS A 108 8.54 -7.10 4.46
C HIS A 108 9.76 -7.88 4.97
N TYR A 109 10.30 -7.52 6.14
CA TYR A 109 11.53 -8.11 6.64
C TYR A 109 11.27 -9.51 7.21
N ASP A 110 10.38 -9.63 8.19
CA ASP A 110 10.16 -10.91 8.87
C ASP A 110 9.32 -11.87 8.02
N GLY A 111 8.38 -11.35 7.21
CA GLY A 111 7.51 -12.18 6.39
C GLY A 111 8.13 -12.60 5.05
N TYR A 112 8.70 -11.65 4.31
CA TYR A 112 9.19 -11.90 2.95
C TYR A 112 10.69 -12.19 2.88
N ILE A 113 11.53 -11.38 3.54
CA ILE A 113 13.00 -11.52 3.45
C ILE A 113 13.53 -12.67 4.31
N PHE A 114 13.02 -12.81 5.54
CA PHE A 114 13.49 -13.80 6.50
C PHE A 114 12.58 -15.03 6.64
N GLU A 115 11.36 -14.97 6.11
CA GLU A 115 10.39 -16.09 6.11
C GLU A 115 10.05 -16.63 7.51
N PHE A 116 10.00 -15.75 8.51
CA PHE A 116 9.69 -16.10 9.90
C PHE A 116 8.20 -16.14 10.22
N LEU A 117 7.38 -15.35 9.52
CA LEU A 117 5.93 -15.32 9.76
C LEU A 117 5.27 -16.59 9.22
N GLN A 118 4.37 -17.17 10.02
CA GLN A 118 3.56 -18.31 9.59
C GLN A 118 2.30 -17.85 8.86
N GLN A 119 1.65 -18.76 8.14
CA GLN A 119 0.43 -18.45 7.38
C GLN A 119 -0.66 -17.80 8.24
N ASP A 120 -0.84 -18.25 9.50
CA ASP A 120 -1.83 -17.70 10.40
C ASP A 120 -1.49 -16.26 10.85
N ASP A 121 -0.20 -15.94 11.03
CA ASP A 121 0.24 -14.56 11.31
C ASP A 121 -0.13 -13.63 10.15
N VAL A 122 0.19 -14.06 8.92
CA VAL A 122 -0.10 -13.29 7.69
C VAL A 122 -1.60 -13.17 7.46
N GLN A 123 -2.40 -14.17 7.84
CA GLN A 123 -3.86 -14.14 7.77
C GLN A 123 -4.46 -13.07 8.69
N GLU A 124 -3.89 -12.83 9.87
CA GLU A 124 -4.31 -11.73 10.75
C GLU A 124 -3.87 -10.37 10.19
N TYR A 125 -2.63 -10.25 9.70
CA TYR A 125 -2.18 -9.03 9.06
C TYR A 125 -2.99 -8.66 7.82
N LEU A 126 -3.46 -9.63 7.02
CA LEU A 126 -4.34 -9.39 5.89
C LEU A 126 -5.62 -8.63 6.32
N LYS A 127 -6.22 -8.99 7.46
CA LYS A 127 -7.43 -8.31 7.97
C LYS A 127 -7.10 -6.87 8.34
N TYR A 128 -6.00 -6.67 9.07
CA TYR A 128 -5.54 -5.34 9.48
C TYR A 128 -5.22 -4.44 8.28
N VAL A 129 -4.46 -4.94 7.30
CA VAL A 129 -4.06 -4.16 6.12
C VAL A 129 -5.26 -3.81 5.25
N LYS A 130 -6.25 -4.70 5.14
CA LYS A 130 -7.52 -4.38 4.49
C LYS A 130 -8.24 -3.22 5.17
N GLU A 131 -8.28 -3.20 6.49
CA GLU A 131 -8.86 -2.10 7.27
C GLU A 131 -8.06 -0.80 7.08
N PHE A 132 -6.72 -0.87 7.13
CA PHE A 132 -5.84 0.26 6.84
C PHE A 132 -6.14 0.90 5.46
N VAL A 133 -6.23 0.10 4.39
CA VAL A 133 -6.53 0.61 3.04
C VAL A 133 -7.91 1.28 2.99
N ASN A 134 -8.92 0.73 3.69
CA ASN A 134 -10.23 1.36 3.81
C ASN A 134 -10.16 2.70 4.55
N ASN A 135 -9.37 2.79 5.63
CA ASN A 135 -9.17 4.04 6.36
C ASN A 135 -8.48 5.09 5.49
N CYS A 136 -7.49 4.70 4.68
CA CYS A 136 -6.86 5.60 3.71
C CYS A 136 -7.89 6.18 2.73
N LYS A 137 -8.80 5.34 2.22
CA LYS A 137 -9.90 5.80 1.35
C LYS A 137 -10.80 6.82 2.04
N ILE A 138 -11.20 6.55 3.29
CA ILE A 138 -12.04 7.47 4.07
C ILE A 138 -11.33 8.82 4.27
N ALA A 139 -10.03 8.79 4.56
CA ALA A 139 -9.23 9.99 4.82
C ALA A 139 -9.10 10.94 3.62
N VAL A 140 -9.26 10.44 2.38
CA VAL A 140 -9.12 11.23 1.14
C VAL A 140 -10.45 11.54 0.44
N LEU A 141 -11.58 11.15 1.03
CA LEU A 141 -12.93 11.36 0.46
C LEU A 141 -13.55 12.73 0.83
N TYR A 142 -12.82 13.57 1.54
CA TYR A 142 -13.19 14.96 1.88
C TYR A 142 -12.33 15.98 1.15
#